data_AF-A0AAV0XFB4-F1
#
_entry.id   AF-A0AAV0XFB4-F1
#
_cell.length_a   1.000
_cell.length_b   1.000
_cell.length_c   1.000
_cell.angle_alpha   90.00
_cell.angle_beta   90.00
_cell.angle_gamma   90.00
#
_symmetry.space_group_name_H-M   'P 1'
#
loop_
_entity.id
_entity.type
_entity.pdbx_description
1 polymer ?
#
loop_
_entity_poly.entity_id
_entity_poly.type
_entity_poly.pdbx_seq_one_letter_code
_entity_poly.pdbx_strand_id
1 'polypeptide(L)' 'MAMQFFGHSVAAAMEHYKEKGIESLKNCLPTIMFIKRINKLIDAMNSQQPSDGLKPDPLSNHNSVNIF' A
#
# COMPACT_ATOMS: atom_id res chain seq x y z
N MET A 1 10.04 2.71 10.75
CA MET A 1 9.07 3.42 11.63
C MET A 1 7.73 3.68 10.94
N ALA A 2 7.64 4.54 9.92
CA ALA A 2 6.35 4.84 9.27
C ALA A 2 5.67 3.61 8.63
N MET A 3 6.44 2.75 7.95
CA MET A 3 5.89 1.54 7.31
C MET A 3 5.35 0.50 8.30
N GLN A 4 5.95 0.43 9.49
CA GLN A 4 5.49 -0.49 10.55
C GLN A 4 4.13 -0.03 11.11
N PHE A 5 3.88 1.28 11.14
CA PHE A 5 2.60 1.83 11.53
C PHE A 5 1.49 1.51 10.51
N PHE A 6 1.83 1.52 9.21
CA PHE A 6 0.96 1.06 8.14
C PHE A 6 1.13 -0.44 7.85
N GLY A 7 1.55 -1.24 8.82
CA GLY A 7 1.75 -2.67 8.63
C GLY A 7 0.46 -3.47 8.60
N HIS A 8 0.54 -4.69 8.08
CA HIS A 8 -0.58 -5.65 8.10
C HIS A 8 -1.13 -5.94 9.50
N SER A 9 -0.26 -5.97 10.52
CA SER A 9 -0.64 -6.21 11.91
C SER A 9 -1.56 -5.14 12.47
N VAL A 10 -1.34 -3.87 12.09
CA VAL A 10 -2.18 -2.75 12.54
C VAL A 10 -3.57 -2.84 11.91
N ALA A 11 -3.66 -3.13 10.62
CA ALA A 11 -4.95 -3.35 9.95
C ALA A 11 -5.74 -4.52 10.59
N ALA A 12 -5.07 -5.63 10.90
CA ALA A 12 -5.69 -6.79 11.55
C ALA A 12 -6.17 -6.47 12.97
N ALA A 13 -5.38 -5.73 13.75
CA ALA A 13 -5.79 -5.28 15.08
C ALA A 13 -7.02 -4.36 15.02
N MET A 14 -7.05 -3.43 14.06
CA MET A 14 -8.19 -2.55 13.85
C MET A 14 -9.47 -3.33 13.48
N GLU A 15 -9.36 -4.36 12.61
CA GLU A 15 -10.48 -5.25 12.29
C GLU A 15 -11.01 -5.97 13.54
N HIS A 16 -10.11 -6.54 14.36
CA HIS A 16 -10.47 -7.24 15.60
C HIS A 16 -11.20 -6.34 16.60
N TYR A 17 -10.72 -5.11 16.81
CA TYR A 17 -11.36 -4.20 17.76
C TYR A 17 -12.67 -3.60 17.24
N LYS A 18 -12.81 -3.43 15.93
CA LYS A 18 -14.08 -3.11 15.28
C LYS A 18 -15.09 -4.24 15.52
N GLU A 19 -14.72 -5.50 15.32
CA GLU A 19 -15.58 -6.67 15.55
C GLU A 19 -16.01 -6.81 17.02
N LYS A 20 -15.14 -6.43 17.95
CA LYS A 20 -15.46 -6.34 19.39
C LYS A 20 -16.40 -5.18 19.77
N GLY A 21 -16.76 -4.32 18.83
CA GLY A 21 -17.68 -3.20 19.08
C GLY A 21 -17.07 -2.04 19.87
N ILE A 22 -15.75 -1.83 19.81
CA ILE A 22 -15.12 -0.64 20.40
C ILE A 22 -15.59 0.61 19.63
N GLU A 23 -16.34 1.49 20.30
CA GLU A 23 -17.01 2.62 19.64
C GLU A 23 -16.05 3.55 18.88
N SER A 24 -14.85 3.79 19.43
CA SER A 24 -13.82 4.63 18.78
C SER A 24 -13.25 4.03 17.48
N LEU A 25 -13.48 2.74 17.22
CA LEU A 25 -12.99 2.01 16.05
C LEU A 25 -14.10 1.49 15.14
N LYS A 26 -15.36 1.81 15.43
CA LYS A 26 -16.53 1.35 14.66
C LYS A 26 -16.49 1.76 13.18
N ASN A 27 -15.99 2.98 12.91
CA ASN A 27 -15.92 3.57 11.57
C ASN A 27 -14.51 3.52 10.96
N CYS A 28 -13.67 2.56 11.36
CA CYS A 28 -12.28 2.51 10.90
C CYS A 28 -12.04 1.74 9.59
N LEU A 29 -13.11 1.25 8.93
CA LEU A 29 -13.01 0.50 7.67
C LEU A 29 -12.22 1.24 6.57
N PRO A 30 -12.43 2.55 6.33
CA PRO A 30 -11.64 3.28 5.33
C PRO A 30 -10.15 3.29 5.65
N THR A 31 -9.79 3.41 6.93
CA THR A 31 -8.39 3.39 7.39
C THR A 31 -7.75 2.03 7.21
N ILE A 32 -8.49 0.95 7.52
CA ILE A 32 -8.04 -0.43 7.26
C ILE A 32 -7.77 -0.63 5.77
N MET A 33 -8.70 -0.18 4.90
CA MET A 33 -8.52 -0.28 3.45
C MET A 33 -7.33 0.52 2.95
N PHE A 34 -7.10 1.72 3.50
CA PHE A 34 -5.95 2.55 3.21
C PHE A 34 -4.63 1.83 3.56
N ILE A 35 -4.52 1.31 4.78
CA ILE A 35 -3.36 0.54 5.23
C ILE A 35 -3.08 -0.66 4.31
N LYS A 36 -4.12 -1.43 3.95
CA LYS A 36 -3.98 -2.59 3.04
C LYS A 36 -3.49 -2.17 1.64
N ARG A 37 -3.92 -1.02 1.12
CA ARG A 37 -3.45 -0.49 -0.19
C ARG A 37 -1.99 -0.05 -0.13
N ILE A 38 -1.57 0.61 0.95
CA ILE A 38 -0.19 1.05 1.14
C ILE A 38 0.74 -0.17 1.20
N ASN A 39 0.38 -1.22 1.95
CA ASN A 39 1.18 -2.46 1.97
C ASN A 39 1.36 -3.05 0.56
N LYS A 40 0.28 -3.18 -0.22
CA LYS A 40 0.37 -3.68 -1.61
C LYS A 40 1.30 -2.83 -2.48
N LEU A 41 1.29 -1.52 -2.31
CA LEU A 41 2.20 -0.62 -3.03
C LEU A 41 3.66 -0.88 -2.64
N ILE A 42 3.92 -1.05 -1.35
CA ILE A 42 5.25 -1.33 -0.82
C ILE A 42 5.76 -2.68 -1.32
N ASP A 43 4.89 -3.69 -1.33
CA ASP A 43 5.21 -5.01 -1.85
C ASP A 43 5.55 -4.94 -3.35
N ALA A 44 4.76 -4.19 -4.13
CA ALA A 44 5.05 -3.96 -5.55
C ALA A 44 6.35 -3.18 -5.78
N MET A 45 6.69 -2.22 -4.91
CA MET A 45 7.96 -1.49 -5.00
C MET A 45 9.17 -2.37 -4.65
N ASN A 46 9.01 -3.32 -3.74
CA ASN A 46 10.08 -4.21 -3.29
C ASN A 46 10.11 -5.54 -4.04
N SER A 47 9.17 -5.79 -4.95
CA SER A 47 9.11 -7.05 -5.68
C SER A 47 10.32 -7.21 -6.60
N GLN A 48 11.03 -8.33 -6.44
CA GLN A 48 12.13 -8.72 -7.33
C GLN A 48 11.63 -9.50 -8.56
N GLN A 49 10.33 -9.80 -8.64
CA GLN A 49 9.74 -10.44 -9.81
C GLN A 49 9.24 -9.40 -10.82
N PRO A 50 9.69 -9.44 -12.09
CA PRO A 50 9.29 -8.48 -13.11
C PRO A 50 7.77 -8.42 -13.40
N SER A 51 7.02 -9.45 -13.03
CA SER A 51 5.56 -9.51 -13.18
C SER A 51 4.81 -8.64 -12.17
N ASP A 52 5.36 -8.49 -10.96
CA ASP A 52 4.66 -7.94 -9.79
C ASP A 52 5.22 -6.58 -9.37
N GLY A 53 6.36 -6.17 -9.95
CA GLY A 53 6.95 -4.85 -9.78
C GLY A 53 6.15 -3.75 -10.48
N LEU A 54 6.21 -2.52 -9.94
CA LEU A 54 5.70 -1.34 -10.65
C LEU A 54 6.46 -1.19 -11.98
N LYS A 55 5.73 -1.29 -13.11
CA LYS A 55 6.32 -1.11 -14.44
C LYS A 55 6.37 0.37 -14.80
N PRO A 56 7.44 0.86 -15.44
CA PRO A 56 7.46 2.19 -16.00
C PRO A 56 6.35 2.31 -17.05
N ASP A 57 5.67 3.48 -17.06
CA ASP A 57 4.61 3.76 -18.03
C ASP A 57 5.19 3.67 -19.45
N PRO A 58 4.59 2.84 -20.35
CA PRO A 58 5.02 2.74 -21.75
C PRO A 58 5.12 4.08 -22.47
N LEU A 59 4.31 5.07 -22.08
CA LEU A 59 4.30 6.41 -22.67
C LEU A 59 5.44 7.31 -22.16
N SER A 60 6.10 6.96 -21.05
CA SER A 60 7.24 7.72 -20.52
C SER A 60 8.54 7.48 -21.31
N ASN A 61 8.60 6.45 -22.15
CA ASN A 61 9.80 6.08 -22.92
C ASN A 61 9.94 6.81 -24.27
N HIS A 62 9.03 7.73 -24.63
CA HIS A 62 9.05 8.36 -25.95
C HIS A 62 9.79 9.70 -26.04
N ASN A 63 10.39 10.17 -24.94
CA ASN A 63 11.26 11.36 -24.93
C ASN A 63 12.72 10.96 -24.68
N SER A 64 13.32 10.22 -25.60
CA SER A 64 14.76 10.28 -25.81
C SER A 64 15.10 11.66 -26.37
N VAL A 65 15.30 12.64 -25.48
CA VAL A 65 15.93 13.91 -25.83
C VAL A 65 17.37 13.57 -26.21
N ASN A 66 17.65 13.53 -27.52
CA ASN A 66 19.02 13.51 -28.04
C ASN A 66 19.67 14.83 -27.66
N ILE A 67 20.58 14.79 -26.68
CA ILE A 67 21.51 15.87 -26.38
C ILE A 67 22.90 15.38 -26.82
N PHE A 68 23.17 15.40 -28.13
CA PHE A 68 24.50 15.52 -28.74
C PHE A 68 24.33 16.00 -30.19
#